data_AF-F8DAA7-F1
#
_entry.id   AF-F8DAA7-F1
#
_cell.length_a   1.000
_cell.length_b   1.000
_cell.length_c   1.000
_cell.angle_alpha   90.00
_cell.angle_beta   90.00
_cell.angle_gamma   90.00
#
_symmetry.space_group_name_H-M   'P 1'
#
loop_
_entity.id
_entity.type
_entity.pdbx_description
1 polymer ?
#
loop_
_entity_poly.entity_id
_entity_poly.type
_entity_poly.pdbx_seq_one_letter_code
_entity_poly.pdbx_strand_id
1 'polypeptide(L)'
;MSDWEAELERLVAEVREHEGIADAFLAKSFTDRLVIVDVGDGETVPADVTDRLADHDVRSADDVYDDGGAFVGHVGNGTRHHFVDVQTRGEHQSYVVD
;
A
#
# COMPACT_ATOMS: atom_id res chain seq x y z
N MET A 1 -12.88 3.48 13.95
CA MET A 1 -11.95 2.44 13.50
C MET A 1 -12.68 1.12 13.51
N SER A 2 -12.79 0.49 12.34
CA SER A 2 -13.20 -0.90 12.24
C SER A 2 -12.09 -1.80 12.76
N ASP A 3 -12.42 -3.05 13.12
CA ASP A 3 -11.41 -4.03 13.53
C ASP A 3 -10.36 -4.24 12.42
N TRP A 4 -10.78 -4.13 11.16
CA TRP A 4 -9.92 -4.19 9.98
C TRP A 4 -8.93 -3.03 9.86
N GLU A 5 -9.36 -1.79 10.14
CA GLU A 5 -8.47 -0.64 10.10
C GLU A 5 -7.36 -0.76 11.16
N ALA A 6 -7.69 -1.25 12.35
CA ALA A 6 -6.71 -1.50 13.40
C ALA A 6 -5.75 -2.66 13.04
N GLU A 7 -6.21 -3.64 12.27
CA GLU A 7 -5.36 -4.71 11.74
C GLU A 7 -4.37 -4.19 10.70
N LEU A 8 -4.83 -3.36 9.75
CA LEU A 8 -3.97 -2.72 8.77
C LEU A 8 -2.94 -1.79 9.41
N GLU A 9 -3.31 -1.04 10.45
CA GLU A 9 -2.36 -0.21 11.20
C GLU A 9 -1.24 -1.05 11.84
N ARG A 10 -1.57 -2.23 12.38
CA ARG A 10 -0.56 -3.16 12.92
C ARG A 10 0.31 -3.74 11.82
N LEU A 11 -0.29 -4.18 10.71
CA LEU A 11 0.44 -4.69 9.56
C LEU A 11 1.46 -3.66 9.05
N VAL A 12 1.05 -2.40 8.90
CA VAL A 12 1.95 -1.31 8.49
C VAL A 12 3.08 -1.08 9.48
N ALA A 13 2.80 -1.13 10.78
CA ALA A 13 3.83 -1.00 11.81
C ALA A 13 4.87 -2.14 11.71
N GLU A 14 4.42 -3.36 11.48
CA GLU A 14 5.29 -4.52 11.29
C GLU A 14 6.12 -4.42 10.00
N VAL A 15 5.52 -3.99 8.89
CA VAL A 15 6.22 -3.77 7.63
C VAL A 15 7.32 -2.71 7.78
N ARG A 16 7.04 -1.62 8.51
CA ARG A 16 8.03 -0.56 8.79
C ARG A 16 9.24 -1.05 9.58
N GLU A 17 9.10 -2.12 10.37
CA GLU A 17 10.20 -2.71 11.15
C GLU A 17 11.07 -3.68 10.32
N HIS A 18 10.67 -4.02 9.09
CA HIS A 18 11.38 -4.98 8.25
C HIS A 18 12.65 -4.40 7.63
N GLU A 19 13.73 -5.17 7.61
CA GLU A 19 14.98 -4.80 6.92
C GLU A 19 14.75 -4.63 5.42
N GLY A 20 15.19 -3.51 4.85
CA GLY A 20 14.94 -3.17 3.43
C GLY A 20 13.69 -2.32 3.21
N ILE A 21 12.93 -2.00 4.26
CA ILE A 21 11.87 -0.99 4.21
C ILE A 21 12.40 0.33 4.77
N ALA A 22 12.27 1.40 3.99
CA ALA A 22 12.62 2.75 4.42
C ALA A 22 11.47 3.40 5.21
N ASP A 23 10.23 3.22 4.74
CA ASP A 23 9.02 3.63 5.46
C ASP A 23 7.80 2.83 5.00
N ALA A 24 6.75 2.77 5.83
CA ALA A 24 5.44 2.28 5.44
C ALA A 24 4.32 3.04 6.16
N PHE A 25 3.23 3.34 5.45
CA PHE A 25 2.09 4.07 6.01
C PHE A 25 0.79 3.83 5.26
N LEU A 26 -0.33 4.07 5.95
CA LEU A 26 -1.65 4.07 5.32
C LEU A 26 -1.90 5.38 4.59
N ALA A 27 -2.46 5.27 3.38
CA ALA A 27 -2.97 6.38 2.60
C ALA A 27 -4.36 6.05 2.09
N LYS A 28 -4.95 7.00 1.36
CA LYS A 28 -6.22 6.78 0.65
C LYS A 28 -6.15 7.37 -0.75
N SER A 29 -6.72 6.65 -1.70
CA SER A 29 -7.08 7.20 -3.00
C SER A 29 -8.49 7.80 -2.93
N PHE A 30 -9.05 8.13 -4.10
CA PHE A 30 -10.43 8.61 -4.21
C PHE A 30 -11.46 7.52 -3.87
N THR A 31 -11.12 6.27 -4.13
CA THR A 31 -12.04 5.11 -4.03
C THR A 31 -11.62 4.10 -2.99
N ASP A 32 -10.33 4.03 -2.67
CA ASP A 32 -9.73 2.89 -1.98
C ASP A 32 -8.78 3.34 -0.87
N ARG A 33 -8.54 2.42 0.07
CA ARG A 33 -7.47 2.53 1.06
C ARG A 33 -6.19 1.92 0.48
N LEU A 34 -5.08 2.59 0.74
CA LEU A 34 -3.78 2.19 0.24
C LEU A 34 -2.82 1.92 1.39
N VAL A 35 -1.94 0.94 1.20
CA VAL A 35 -0.70 0.77 1.95
C VAL A 35 0.44 1.27 1.07
N ILE A 36 1.21 2.22 1.56
CA ILE A 36 2.38 2.77 0.87
C ILE A 36 3.62 2.18 1.50
N VAL A 37 4.53 1.68 0.66
CA VAL A 37 5.82 1.12 1.08
C VAL A 37 6.93 1.84 0.34
N ASP A 38 7.80 2.49 1.09
CA ASP A 38 9.00 3.14 0.57
C ASP A 38 10.21 2.24 0.82
N VAL A 39 11.03 2.02 -0.20
CA VAL A 39 12.28 1.27 -0.17
C VAL A 39 13.45 2.12 -0.69
N GLY A 40 14.67 1.57 -0.69
CA GLY A 40 15.83 2.25 -1.28
C GLY A 40 15.63 2.61 -2.75
N ASP A 41 16.41 3.58 -3.25
CA ASP A 41 16.34 4.00 -4.65
C ASP A 41 16.69 2.85 -5.60
N GLY A 42 15.81 2.56 -6.55
CA GLY A 42 15.96 1.44 -7.49
C GLY A 42 15.78 0.05 -6.87
N GLU A 43 15.48 -0.03 -5.57
CA GLU A 43 15.17 -1.29 -4.91
C GLU A 43 13.71 -1.69 -5.10
N THR A 44 13.41 -2.96 -4.85
CA THR A 44 12.06 -3.53 -4.87
C THR A 44 11.66 -3.92 -3.47
N VAL A 45 10.35 -3.92 -3.18
CA VAL A 45 9.82 -4.44 -1.92
C VAL A 45 10.28 -5.89 -1.71
N PRO A 46 10.82 -6.24 -0.52
CA PRO A 46 11.20 -7.62 -0.21
C PRO A 46 10.05 -8.61 -0.43
N ALA A 47 10.36 -9.82 -0.90
CA ALA A 47 9.34 -10.83 -1.19
C ALA A 47 8.53 -11.19 0.06
N ASP A 48 9.17 -11.38 1.21
CA ASP A 48 8.49 -11.70 2.48
C ASP A 48 7.50 -10.60 2.91
N VAL A 49 7.80 -9.33 2.62
CA VAL A 49 6.88 -8.21 2.86
C VAL A 49 5.71 -8.27 1.89
N THR A 50 5.98 -8.56 0.62
CA THR A 50 4.94 -8.68 -0.42
C THR A 50 3.99 -9.85 -0.13
N ASP A 51 4.52 -11.00 0.27
CA ASP A 51 3.74 -12.18 0.65
C ASP A 51 2.89 -11.90 1.89
N ARG A 52 3.44 -11.20 2.88
CA ARG A 52 2.69 -10.82 4.08
C ARG A 52 1.56 -9.84 3.76
N LEU A 53 1.81 -8.81 2.95
CA LEU A 53 0.73 -7.94 2.46
C LEU A 53 -0.32 -8.78 1.73
N ALA A 54 0.11 -9.76 0.95
CA ALA A 54 -0.79 -10.63 0.21
C ALA A 54 -1.67 -11.50 1.12
N ASP A 55 -1.14 -12.03 2.21
CA ASP A 55 -1.89 -12.81 3.19
C ASP A 55 -3.00 -11.98 3.90
N HIS A 56 -2.86 -10.66 3.91
CA HIS A 56 -3.83 -9.70 4.45
C HIS A 56 -4.67 -9.00 3.38
N ASP A 57 -4.87 -9.62 2.21
CA ASP A 57 -5.68 -9.03 1.13
C ASP A 57 -5.24 -7.61 0.71
N VAL A 58 -3.95 -7.30 0.89
CA VAL A 58 -3.31 -6.10 0.37
C VAL A 58 -2.49 -6.49 -0.86
N ARG A 59 -2.81 -5.92 -2.03
CA ARG A 59 -2.23 -6.32 -3.34
C ARG A 59 -1.56 -5.14 -4.02
N SER A 60 -0.58 -5.39 -4.89
CA SER A 60 0.05 -4.32 -5.67
C SER A 60 -1.02 -3.56 -6.45
N ALA A 61 -0.94 -2.23 -6.47
CA ALA A 61 -1.87 -1.41 -7.24
C ALA A 61 -1.79 -1.70 -8.75
N ASP A 62 -0.61 -2.08 -9.26
CA ASP A 62 -0.43 -2.52 -10.65
C ASP A 62 -1.30 -3.76 -10.97
N ASP A 63 -1.35 -4.74 -10.06
CA ASP A 63 -2.15 -5.96 -10.22
C ASP A 63 -3.67 -5.71 -10.12
N VAL A 64 -4.07 -4.68 -9.37
CA VAL A 64 -5.49 -4.41 -9.06
C VAL A 64 -6.15 -3.48 -10.08
N TYR A 65 -5.40 -2.50 -10.60
CA TYR A 65 -5.96 -1.48 -11.50
C TYR A 65 -5.74 -1.77 -12.98
N ASP A 66 -4.76 -2.58 -13.39
CA ASP A 66 -4.46 -2.94 -14.80
C ASP A 66 -4.51 -1.74 -15.77
N ASP A 67 -4.14 -0.54 -15.30
CA ASP A 67 -4.37 0.74 -15.99
C ASP A 67 -3.10 1.26 -16.70
N GLY A 68 -2.03 0.46 -16.74
CA GLY A 68 -0.76 0.83 -17.38
C GLY A 68 -0.04 2.03 -16.77
N GLY A 69 -0.55 2.59 -15.66
CA GLY A 69 0.14 3.60 -14.85
C GLY A 69 1.13 2.94 -13.90
N ALA A 70 2.34 3.48 -13.78
CA ALA A 70 3.31 2.99 -12.82
C ALA A 70 2.88 3.41 -11.41
N PHE A 71 2.45 2.44 -10.59
CA PHE A 71 2.19 2.64 -9.16
C PHE A 71 3.45 2.48 -8.29
N VAL A 72 4.59 2.48 -8.98
CA VAL A 72 5.93 2.57 -8.44
C VAL A 72 6.57 3.87 -8.92
N GLY A 73 7.07 4.69 -8.00
CA GLY A 73 7.62 6.01 -8.34
C GLY A 73 8.74 6.44 -7.41
N HIS A 74 9.62 7.32 -7.89
CA HIS A 74 10.70 7.84 -7.08
C HIS A 74 10.20 8.91 -6.10
N VAL A 75 10.61 8.81 -4.83
CA VAL A 75 10.32 9.80 -3.78
C VAL A 75 11.60 10.17 -3.03
N GLY A 76 12.07 11.40 -3.20
CA GLY A 76 13.32 11.84 -2.57
C GLY A 76 14.53 11.05 -3.07
N ASN A 77 15.05 10.12 -2.26
CA ASN A 77 16.12 9.17 -2.61
C ASN A 77 15.65 7.71 -2.43
N GLY A 78 14.37 7.45 -2.63
CA GLY A 78 13.75 6.14 -2.44
C GLY A 78 12.74 5.81 -3.52
N THR A 79 12.29 4.56 -3.50
CA THR A 79 11.26 4.06 -4.42
C THR A 79 9.99 3.79 -3.63
N ARG A 80 8.89 4.41 -4.03
CA ARG A 80 7.57 4.26 -3.44
C ARG A 80 6.75 3.26 -4.21
N HIS A 81 6.20 2.27 -3.53
CA HIS A 81 5.29 1.27 -4.06
C HIS A 81 3.91 1.42 -3.43
N HIS A 82 2.86 1.37 -4.24
CA HIS A 82 1.49 1.45 -3.76
C HIS A 82 0.83 0.07 -3.76
N PHE A 83 0.15 -0.24 -2.66
CA PHE A 83 -0.67 -1.43 -2.51
C PHE A 83 -2.09 -1.02 -2.13
N VAL A 84 -3.06 -1.81 -2.57
CA VAL A 84 -4.49 -1.60 -2.37
C VAL A 84 -5.01 -2.61 -1.36
N ASP A 85 -5.72 -2.13 -0.35
CA ASP A 85 -6.57 -2.98 0.49
C ASP A 85 -7.79 -3.43 -0.35
N VAL A 86 -7.78 -4.70 -0.79
CA VAL A 86 -8.86 -5.21 -1.64
C VAL A 86 -10.13 -5.53 -0.85
N GLN A 87 -10.03 -5.68 0.48
CA GLN A 87 -11.16 -6.01 1.34
C GLN A 87 -12.15 -4.86 1.44
N THR A 88 -11.66 -3.62 1.46
CA THR A 88 -12.51 -2.40 1.53
C THR A 88 -12.55 -1.61 0.21
N ARG A 89 -12.23 -2.27 -0.89
CA ARG A 89 -12.18 -1.65 -2.22
C ARG A 89 -13.51 -0.99 -2.58
N GLY A 90 -13.45 0.27 -3.00
CA GLY A 90 -14.62 1.07 -3.37
C GLY A 90 -15.48 1.54 -2.19
N GLU A 91 -15.19 1.11 -0.96
CA GLU A 91 -15.92 1.57 0.23
C GLU A 91 -15.53 3.01 0.62
N HIS A 92 -14.40 3.50 0.11
CA HIS A 92 -13.89 4.84 0.40
C HIS A 92 -14.31 5.90 -0.63
N GLN A 93 -15.26 5.58 -1.53
CA GLN A 93 -15.80 6.53 -2.50
C GLN A 93 -16.27 7.82 -1.82
N SER A 94 -15.50 8.89 -1.98
CA SER A 94 -15.93 10.23 -1.60
C SER A 94 -16.64 10.86 -2.78
N TYR A 95 -17.98 10.86 -2.80
CA TYR A 95 -18.73 11.67 -3.77
C TYR A 95 -18.41 13.16 -3.50
N VAL A 96 -17.69 13.80 -4.43
CA VAL A 96 -17.70 15.26 -4.53
C VAL A 96 -19.02 15.61 -5.21
N VAL A 97 -19.97 16.11 -4.43
CA VAL A 97 -21.18 16.75 -4.96
C VAL A 97 -20.77 18.18 -5.29
N ASP A 98 -20.81 18.55 -6.57
CA ASP A 98 -20.62 19.93 -7.06
C ASP A 98 -21.76 20.84 -6.56
#